data_AF-A0A0X8CMH4-F1
#
_entry.id   AF-A0A0X8CMH4-F1
#
_cell.length_a   1.000
_cell.length_b   1.000
_cell.length_c   1.000
_cell.angle_alpha   90.00
_cell.angle_beta   90.00
_cell.angle_gamma   90.00
#
_symmetry.space_group_name_H-M   'P 1'
#
loop_
_entity.id
_entity.type
_entity.pdbx_description
1 polymer ?
#
loop_
_entity_poly.entity_id
_entity_poly.type
_entity_poly.pdbx_seq_one_letter_code
_entity_poly.pdbx_strand_id
1 'polypeptide(L)'
;MRAGLSTGVLMVCASVLFASALDGQENGVIELLLLRPLAANESAEIQMVTGPLPSGARLEVRTERGELLGTVRPFGIPDALRGETATIPVPPVTLVDGRLRLRLQVVQRDASARPPQPGEIRQVNLIAVPANR
;
A
#
# COMPACT_ATOMS: atom_id res chain seq x y z
N MET A 1 1.03 40.67 56.02
CA MET A 1 -0.28 40.09 55.64
C MET A 1 -0.85 40.89 54.47
N ARG A 2 -0.58 40.49 53.22
CA ARG A 2 -1.22 41.01 51.99
C ARG A 2 -1.06 39.99 50.85
N ALA A 3 -1.99 40.08 49.91
CA ALA A 3 -2.19 39.33 48.66
C ALA A 3 -2.91 37.98 48.86
N GLY A 4 -4.14 37.76 48.39
CA GLY A 4 -4.92 38.42 47.33
C GLY A 4 -5.01 37.50 46.11
N LEU A 5 -6.21 36.92 45.89
CA LEU A 5 -6.55 35.95 44.84
C LEU A 5 -6.17 36.43 43.42
N SER A 6 -5.80 35.49 42.53
CA SER A 6 -6.34 35.52 41.17
C SER A 6 -6.27 34.15 40.48
N THR A 7 -7.46 33.70 40.11
CA THR A 7 -7.84 32.66 39.15
C THR A 7 -6.90 32.54 37.94
N GLY A 8 -6.36 31.35 37.73
CA GLY A 8 -5.75 30.94 36.46
C GLY A 8 -6.44 29.68 35.95
N VAL A 9 -7.38 29.85 35.02
CA VAL A 9 -8.02 28.76 34.27
C VAL A 9 -6.94 28.12 33.39
N LEU A 10 -6.48 26.92 33.78
CA LEU A 10 -5.58 26.12 32.95
C LEU A 10 -6.42 25.38 31.90
N MET A 11 -6.58 26.01 30.75
CA MET A 11 -7.09 25.39 29.53
C MET A 11 -6.07 24.36 29.04
N VAL A 12 -6.26 23.10 29.42
CA VAL A 12 -5.42 21.99 28.93
C VAL A 12 -5.82 21.70 27.49
N CYS A 13 -4.90 22.03 26.58
CA CYS A 13 -4.98 21.73 25.16
C CYS A 13 -5.28 20.26 24.91
N ALA A 14 -6.33 19.99 24.14
CA ALA A 14 -6.66 18.69 23.61
C ALA A 14 -5.54 18.21 22.67
N SER A 15 -4.74 17.26 23.13
CA SER A 15 -3.83 16.49 22.27
C SER A 15 -4.67 15.58 21.37
N VAL A 16 -5.05 16.06 20.20
CA VAL A 16 -5.59 15.21 19.14
C VAL A 16 -4.43 14.37 18.60
N LEU A 17 -4.26 13.17 19.17
CA LEU A 17 -3.44 12.12 18.58
C LEU A 17 -4.09 11.72 17.26
N PHE A 18 -3.60 12.30 16.15
CA PHE A 18 -3.85 11.75 14.81
C PHE A 18 -3.04 10.45 14.68
N ALA A 19 -3.54 9.38 15.30
CA ALA A 19 -3.20 8.04 14.88
C ALA A 19 -3.90 7.82 13.54
N SER A 20 -3.15 7.92 12.42
CA SER A 20 -3.62 7.37 11.15
C SER A 20 -3.58 5.84 11.30
N ALA A 21 -4.61 5.29 11.94
CA ALA A 21 -4.89 3.88 11.84
C ALA A 21 -5.13 3.57 10.36
N LEU A 22 -4.49 2.53 9.84
CA LEU A 22 -4.79 1.91 8.55
C LEU A 22 -6.20 1.26 8.58
N ASP A 23 -7.23 2.04 8.94
CA ASP A 23 -8.60 1.59 9.17
C ASP A 23 -9.42 1.68 7.87
N GLY A 24 -8.91 1.00 6.84
CA GLY A 24 -9.53 0.95 5.52
C GLY A 24 -9.16 -0.28 4.71
N GLN A 25 -8.74 -1.37 5.38
CA GLN A 25 -8.39 -2.62 4.70
C GLN A 25 -9.58 -3.58 4.67
N GLU A 26 -10.68 -3.16 4.03
CA GLU A 26 -11.76 -4.08 3.69
C GLU A 26 -11.24 -5.07 2.63
N ASN A 27 -11.05 -6.33 3.03
CA ASN A 27 -10.95 -7.49 2.11
C ASN A 27 -9.80 -7.45 1.08
N GLY A 28 -8.62 -6.93 1.47
CA GLY A 28 -7.43 -6.89 0.61
C GLY A 28 -7.46 -5.81 -0.47
N VAL A 29 -8.37 -4.83 -0.36
CA VAL A 29 -8.35 -3.62 -1.17
C VAL A 29 -7.45 -2.57 -0.51
N ILE A 30 -6.59 -1.93 -1.28
CA ILE A 30 -5.74 -0.82 -0.85
C ILE A 30 -5.86 0.33 -1.84
N GLU A 31 -5.78 1.57 -1.34
CA GLU A 31 -5.68 2.77 -2.17
C GLU A 31 -4.22 3.29 -2.11
N LEU A 32 -3.64 3.53 -3.29
CA LEU A 32 -2.33 4.14 -3.45
C LEU A 32 -2.49 5.52 -4.09
N LEU A 33 -1.66 6.45 -3.67
CA LEU A 33 -1.67 7.83 -4.13
C LEU A 33 -0.32 8.17 -4.76
N LEU A 34 -0.37 8.80 -5.92
CA LEU A 34 0.79 9.50 -6.45
C LEU A 34 1.03 10.76 -5.61
N LEU A 35 2.26 10.91 -5.11
CA LEU A 35 2.65 12.09 -4.32
C LEU A 35 2.70 13.39 -5.15
N ARG A 36 2.72 13.27 -6.48
CA ARG A 36 2.65 14.38 -7.42
C ARG A 36 1.97 13.95 -8.73
N PRO A 37 1.37 14.88 -9.50
CA PRO A 37 0.90 14.58 -10.84
C PRO A 37 2.01 14.01 -11.74
N LEU A 38 1.64 13.07 -12.62
CA LEU A 38 2.55 12.55 -13.66
C LEU A 38 2.85 13.65 -14.69
N ALA A 39 4.12 13.81 -15.04
CA ALA A 39 4.50 14.62 -16.20
C ALA A 39 4.21 13.87 -17.51
N ALA A 40 4.19 14.61 -18.63
CA ALA A 40 3.85 14.07 -19.95
C ALA A 40 4.79 12.94 -20.45
N ASN A 41 6.02 12.89 -19.93
CA ASN A 41 7.03 11.87 -20.25
C ASN A 41 7.22 10.85 -19.13
N GLU A 42 6.28 10.78 -18.20
CA GLU A 42 6.30 9.83 -17.08
C GLU A 42 5.20 8.78 -17.21
N SER A 43 5.42 7.66 -16.53
CA SER A 43 4.46 6.58 -16.37
C SER A 43 4.43 6.17 -14.90
N ALA A 44 3.35 5.52 -14.48
CA ALA A 44 3.24 5.02 -13.12
C ALA A 44 3.62 3.53 -13.06
N GLU A 45 4.29 3.17 -11.97
CA GLU A 45 4.60 1.78 -11.63
C GLU A 45 4.20 1.51 -10.18
N ILE A 46 3.69 0.30 -9.92
CA ILE A 46 3.58 -0.23 -8.56
C ILE A 46 4.93 -0.85 -8.23
N GLN A 47 5.58 -0.36 -7.19
CA GLN A 47 6.73 -1.01 -6.59
C GLN A 47 6.28 -1.73 -5.32
N MET A 48 6.48 -3.03 -5.27
CA MET A 48 6.04 -3.88 -4.18
C MET A 48 7.22 -4.64 -3.59
N VAL A 49 7.28 -4.70 -2.27
CA VAL A 49 8.20 -5.57 -1.53
C VAL A 49 7.38 -6.66 -0.88
N THR A 50 7.57 -7.90 -1.31
CA THR A 50 6.88 -9.06 -0.74
C THR A 50 7.77 -9.77 0.28
N GLY A 51 7.15 -10.25 1.35
CA GLY A 51 7.76 -11.27 2.22
C GLY A 51 7.53 -12.67 1.67
N PRO A 52 7.77 -13.71 2.49
CA PRO A 52 7.56 -15.08 2.06
C PRO A 52 6.07 -15.35 1.80
N LEU A 53 5.76 -16.00 0.68
CA LEU A 53 4.44 -16.57 0.41
C LEU A 53 4.46 -18.09 0.62
N PRO A 54 3.29 -18.72 0.87
CA PRO A 54 3.18 -20.17 0.91
C PRO A 54 3.72 -20.83 -0.37
N SER A 55 4.25 -22.05 -0.24
CA SER A 55 4.75 -22.81 -1.39
C SER A 55 3.69 -22.96 -2.48
N GLY A 56 4.05 -22.63 -3.72
CA GLY A 56 3.14 -22.67 -4.86
C GLY A 56 2.07 -21.57 -4.88
N ALA A 57 2.08 -20.64 -3.92
CA ALA A 57 1.23 -19.47 -3.95
C ALA A 57 1.87 -18.35 -4.80
N ARG A 58 1.00 -17.46 -5.29
CA ARG A 58 1.36 -16.23 -6.00
C ARG A 58 0.49 -15.11 -5.51
N LEU A 59 1.02 -13.90 -5.54
CA LEU A 59 0.23 -12.70 -5.35
C LEU A 59 -0.30 -12.22 -6.70
N GLU A 60 -1.61 -12.05 -6.82
CA GLU A 60 -2.25 -11.36 -7.92
C GLU A 60 -2.55 -9.92 -7.50
N VAL A 61 -2.11 -8.98 -8.34
CA VAL A 61 -2.37 -7.54 -8.17
C VAL A 61 -3.41 -7.16 -9.21
N ARG A 62 -4.60 -6.81 -8.74
CA ARG A 62 -5.74 -6.46 -9.58
C ARG A 62 -6.19 -5.04 -9.33
N THR A 63 -6.87 -4.42 -10.31
CA THR A 63 -7.66 -3.23 -10.05
C THR A 63 -8.84 -3.59 -9.12
N GLU A 64 -9.46 -2.59 -8.48
CA GLU A 64 -10.70 -2.79 -7.72
C GLU A 64 -11.80 -3.49 -8.55
N ARG A 65 -11.83 -3.27 -9.87
CA ARG A 65 -12.76 -3.88 -10.82
C ARG A 65 -12.40 -5.33 -11.20
N GLY A 66 -11.30 -5.86 -10.69
CA GLY A 66 -10.86 -7.23 -10.90
C GLY A 66 -9.94 -7.47 -12.09
N GLU A 67 -9.54 -6.42 -12.83
CA GLU A 67 -8.59 -6.53 -13.94
C GLU A 67 -7.19 -6.88 -13.40
N LEU A 68 -6.52 -7.88 -13.98
CA LEU A 68 -5.19 -8.29 -13.56
C LEU A 68 -4.11 -7.34 -14.10
N LEU A 69 -3.42 -6.64 -13.19
CA LEU A 69 -2.29 -5.78 -13.54
C LEU A 69 -0.98 -6.57 -13.57
N GLY A 70 -0.83 -7.53 -12.65
CA GLY A 70 0.40 -8.30 -12.54
C GLY A 70 0.31 -9.46 -11.56
N THR A 71 1.33 -10.31 -11.58
CA THR A 71 1.49 -11.43 -10.66
C THR A 71 2.90 -11.42 -10.10
N VAL A 72 3.03 -11.56 -8.78
CA VAL A 72 4.32 -11.66 -8.09
C VAL A 72 4.45 -13.07 -7.52
N ARG A 73 5.58 -13.74 -7.77
CA ARG A 73 5.84 -15.11 -7.30
C ARG A 73 7.12 -15.14 -6.46
N PRO A 74 7.05 -14.72 -5.18
CA PRO A 74 8.17 -14.82 -4.26
C PRO A 74 8.27 -16.25 -3.73
N PHE A 75 8.66 -17.18 -4.60
CA PHE A 75 9.01 -18.53 -4.19
C PHE A 75 10.53 -18.67 -4.16
N GLY A 76 11.08 -19.06 -3.01
CA GLY A 76 12.45 -19.59 -2.94
C GLY A 76 13.55 -18.61 -2.55
N ILE A 77 13.28 -17.48 -1.90
CA ILE A 77 14.33 -16.72 -1.19
C ILE A 77 14.14 -16.88 0.33
N PRO A 78 14.54 -18.02 0.92
CA PRO A 78 14.72 -18.10 2.37
C PRO A 78 15.76 -17.04 2.75
N ASP A 79 15.43 -16.14 3.66
CA ASP A 79 16.30 -15.06 4.14
C ASP A 79 16.61 -13.88 3.20
N ALA A 80 15.67 -13.47 2.33
CA ALA A 80 15.66 -12.06 1.94
C ALA A 80 15.23 -11.22 3.16
N LEU A 81 16.17 -10.84 4.04
CA LEU A 81 15.90 -9.86 5.11
C LEU A 81 15.18 -8.61 4.58
N ARG A 82 15.35 -8.30 3.28
CA ARG A 82 14.71 -7.20 2.56
C ARG A 82 13.47 -7.54 1.73
N GLY A 83 13.09 -8.81 1.55
CA GLY A 83 12.00 -9.24 0.65
C GLY A 83 12.38 -9.22 -0.84
N GLU A 84 11.44 -9.60 -1.71
CA GLU A 84 11.59 -9.47 -3.17
C GLU A 84 10.90 -8.19 -3.65
N THR A 85 11.60 -7.39 -4.46
CA THR A 85 11.01 -6.20 -5.09
C THR A 85 10.47 -6.55 -6.47
N ALA A 86 9.16 -6.37 -6.64
CA ALA A 86 8.49 -6.49 -7.93
C ALA A 86 8.00 -5.13 -8.39
N THR A 87 8.09 -4.90 -9.70
CA THR A 87 7.60 -3.69 -10.36
C THR A 87 6.52 -4.08 -11.36
N ILE A 88 5.35 -3.44 -11.28
CA ILE A 88 4.21 -3.69 -12.17
C ILE A 88 3.83 -2.37 -12.85
N PRO A 89 3.83 -2.30 -14.19
CA PRO A 89 3.40 -1.10 -14.89
C PRO A 89 1.90 -0.85 -14.65
N VAL A 90 1.54 0.42 -14.46
CA VAL A 90 0.16 0.84 -14.24
C VAL A 90 -0.37 1.47 -15.53
N PRO A 91 -1.40 0.87 -16.18
CA PRO A 91 -2.04 1.49 -17.33
C PRO A 91 -2.64 2.85 -16.92
N PRO A 92 -2.43 3.94 -17.69
CA PRO A 92 -2.90 5.28 -17.31
C PRO A 92 -4.41 5.36 -17.03
N VAL A 93 -5.21 4.55 -17.73
CA VAL A 93 -6.67 4.46 -17.55
C VAL A 93 -7.10 3.99 -16.16
N THR A 94 -6.21 3.34 -15.40
CA THR A 94 -6.48 2.85 -14.05
C THR A 94 -6.23 3.91 -12.97
N LEU A 95 -5.57 5.01 -13.32
CA LEU A 95 -5.35 6.15 -12.43
C LEU A 95 -6.49 7.15 -12.57
N VAL A 96 -7.18 7.42 -11.47
CA VAL A 96 -8.25 8.44 -11.39
C VAL A 96 -7.80 9.48 -10.38
N ASP A 97 -7.61 10.73 -10.82
CA ASP A 97 -7.14 11.83 -9.98
C ASP A 97 -5.84 11.52 -9.20
N GLY A 98 -4.91 10.79 -9.84
CA GLY A 98 -3.66 10.35 -9.21
C GLY A 98 -3.81 9.23 -8.18
N ARG A 99 -5.00 8.63 -8.09
CA ARG A 99 -5.33 7.53 -7.18
C ARG A 99 -5.41 6.22 -7.93
N LEU A 100 -4.96 5.15 -7.27
CA LEU A 100 -5.06 3.78 -7.76
C LEU A 100 -5.65 2.90 -6.67
N ARG A 101 -6.79 2.27 -6.95
CA ARG A 101 -7.39 1.28 -6.06
C ARG A 101 -7.08 -0.12 -6.55
N LEU A 102 -6.45 -0.89 -5.68
CA LEU A 102 -5.97 -2.23 -5.97
C LEU A 102 -6.64 -3.25 -5.08
N ARG A 103 -6.90 -4.43 -5.63
CA ARG A 103 -7.22 -5.63 -4.88
C ARG A 103 -6.03 -6.57 -4.94
N LEU A 104 -5.49 -6.91 -3.76
CA LEU A 104 -4.40 -7.86 -3.60
C LEU A 104 -4.97 -9.22 -3.19
N GLN A 105 -4.54 -10.28 -3.86
CA GLN A 105 -5.00 -11.64 -3.56
C GLN A 105 -3.84 -12.63 -3.60
N VAL A 106 -3.70 -13.44 -2.56
CA VAL A 106 -2.85 -14.62 -2.57
C VAL A 106 -3.67 -15.77 -3.16
N VAL A 107 -3.15 -16.34 -4.24
CA VAL A 107 -3.76 -17.44 -4.98
C VAL A 107 -2.82 -18.64 -4.93
N GLN A 108 -3.36 -19.80 -4.59
CA GLN A 108 -2.62 -21.05 -4.54
C GLN A 108 -3.44 -22.13 -5.27
N ARG A 109 -2.75 -23.13 -5.81
CA ARG A 109 -3.42 -24.31 -6.34
C ARG A 109 -4.23 -24.98 -5.21
N ASP A 110 -5.45 -25.39 -5.51
CA ASP A 110 -6.34 -26.14 -4.61
C ASP A 110 -6.80 -25.38 -3.34
N ALA A 111 -6.60 -24.06 -3.28
CA ALA A 111 -7.09 -23.21 -2.20
C ALA A 111 -7.84 -21.99 -2.74
N SER A 112 -8.83 -21.52 -1.98
CA SER A 112 -9.54 -20.29 -2.30
C SER A 112 -8.62 -19.08 -2.21
N ALA A 113 -8.76 -18.16 -3.17
CA ALA A 113 -8.05 -16.89 -3.14
C ALA A 113 -8.40 -16.11 -1.86
N ARG A 114 -7.38 -15.54 -1.21
CA ARG A 114 -7.54 -14.79 0.04
C ARG A 114 -6.77 -13.47 0.01
N PRO A 115 -7.12 -12.49 0.85
CA PRO A 115 -6.27 -11.32 1.06
C PRO A 115 -4.89 -11.72 1.62
N PRO A 116 -3.85 -10.89 1.41
CA PRO A 116 -2.55 -11.10 2.04
C PRO A 116 -2.63 -11.03 3.57
N GLN A 117 -1.80 -11.82 4.23
CA GLN A 117 -1.56 -11.83 5.67
C GLN A 117 -0.44 -10.85 6.05
N PRO A 118 -0.36 -10.43 7.32
CA PRO A 118 0.74 -9.62 7.81
C PRO A 118 2.10 -10.24 7.46
N GLY A 119 3.00 -9.44 6.89
CA GLY A 119 4.35 -9.86 6.50
C GLY A 119 4.47 -10.44 5.09
N GLU A 120 3.39 -10.88 4.45
CA GLU A 120 3.39 -11.31 3.04
C GLU A 120 3.60 -10.13 2.09
N ILE A 121 3.06 -8.97 2.45
CA ILE A 121 3.35 -7.67 1.82
C ILE A 121 4.07 -6.82 2.86
N ARG A 122 5.27 -6.37 2.53
CA ARG A 122 6.08 -5.51 3.40
C ARG A 122 5.96 -4.04 3.03
N GLN A 123 5.82 -3.76 1.73
CA GLN A 123 5.70 -2.40 1.22
C GLN A 123 4.97 -2.41 -0.13
N VAL A 124 4.16 -1.39 -0.38
CA VAL A 124 3.57 -1.11 -1.70
C VAL A 124 3.60 0.39 -1.92
N ASN A 125 4.20 0.80 -3.02
CA ASN A 125 4.30 2.20 -3.43
C ASN A 125 3.78 2.35 -4.86
N LEU A 126 3.19 3.51 -5.13
CA LEU A 126 2.91 3.98 -6.48
C LEU A 126 3.94 5.05 -6.82
N ILE A 127 4.78 4.79 -7.82
CA ILE A 127 5.90 5.66 -8.20
C ILE A 127 5.73 6.18 -9.62
N ALA A 128 6.24 7.39 -9.88
CA ALA A 128 6.39 7.93 -11.22
C ALA A 128 7.78 7.59 -11.75
N VAL A 129 7.86 7.09 -12.98
CA VAL A 129 9.10 6.74 -13.68
C VAL A 129 9.11 7.36 -15.08
N PRO A 130 10.29 7.62 -15.69
CA PRO A 130 10.36 8.04 -17.08
C PRO A 130 9.77 6.99 -18.04
N ALA A 131 9.00 7.41 -19.04
CA ALA A 131 8.29 6.53 -19.98
C ALA A 131 9.19 5.90 -21.07
N ASN A 132 10.38 6.46 -21.32
CA ASN A 132 11.36 5.91 -22.26
C ASN A 132 12.35 5.01 -21.52
N ARG A 133 12.17 3.70 -21.59
CA ARG A 133 13.21 2.71 -21.27
C ARG A 133 13.58 1.92 -22.51
#